data_AF-A0A3N2ESW6-F1
#
_entry.id   AF-A0A3N2ESW6-F1
#
_cell.length_a   1.000
_cell.length_b   1.000
_cell.length_c   1.000
_cell.angle_alpha   90.00
_cell.angle_beta   90.00
_cell.angle_gamma   90.00
#
_symmetry.space_group_name_H-M   'P 1'
#
loop_
_entity.id
_entity.type
_entity.pdbx_description
1 polymer ?
#
loop_
_entity_poly.entity_id
_entity_poly.type
_entity_poly.pdbx_seq_one_letter_code
_entity_poly.pdbx_strand_id
1 'polypeptide(L)'
;MAISTPMLVTFIIYICGMVLIGFIAWRSTKNFDDYILGGRSLGPFVTALSAGASDMSGWLLMGLPGAIFLSGISESWIAIGLTLGAWINWKLVAGRLRVHTEVNNNALTLPDYFTGRFEDKSRVLRIISALVILLFFTIYCASGIVAGARLFESTFGMSYETALWAGAAATIIYTFVGGFLAVSWTDTVQASLMIFALILTPVMVIISVGGFDTSLEVIKQKSIENVDMLKGLNFVAIISLMGWGLGYFGQPHILARFMAADSHHSIVHARRISMTWMILCLAGAVAVGFFGIAWFNNNPALAGAVNQNSERVFIELAQLLFNPWIAGILLSAILAAVMSTLSCQLLVCSSAITEDLYKAFLRKNAGQKELVWVGRTMVLVVALIAIALAANPNNRVLGLVSYAWAGFGAAFGPVVLFSVMWSRMTRNGALAGMVIGALTVIVWKQFGWLGLYEIIPGFIFGSLGIVLFSLLDKAPSASMQKRFAEADAHYHSAPPAGTVAE
;
A
#
# COMPACT_ATOMS: atom_id res chain seq x y z
N MET A 1 -18.28 25.50 -13.87
CA MET A 1 -18.95 25.05 -12.63
C MET A 1 -18.33 25.83 -11.49
N ALA A 2 -19.11 26.49 -10.63
CA ALA A 2 -18.54 27.24 -9.51
C ALA A 2 -18.00 26.25 -8.46
N ILE A 3 -16.76 26.46 -8.00
CA ILE A 3 -16.15 25.66 -6.94
C ILE A 3 -17.04 25.72 -5.70
N SER A 4 -17.42 24.56 -5.16
CA SER A 4 -18.18 24.49 -3.92
C SER A 4 -17.32 25.00 -2.76
N THR A 5 -17.60 26.22 -2.29
CA THR A 5 -16.87 26.85 -1.18
C THR A 5 -16.78 25.95 0.06
N PRO A 6 -17.85 25.26 0.51
CA PRO A 6 -17.76 24.32 1.63
C PRO A 6 -16.75 23.19 1.42
N MET A 7 -16.71 22.62 0.21
CA MET A 7 -15.78 21.52 -0.12
C MET A 7 -14.34 22.02 -0.15
N LEU A 8 -14.11 23.21 -0.71
CA LEU A 8 -12.79 23.83 -0.69
C LEU A 8 -12.30 24.10 0.74
N VAL A 9 -13.17 24.64 1.60
CA VAL A 9 -12.85 24.93 3.00
C VAL A 9 -12.50 23.66 3.77
N THR A 10 -13.28 22.59 3.63
CA THR A 10 -13.01 21.30 4.30
C THR A 10 -11.69 20.68 3.84
N PHE A 11 -11.37 20.74 2.53
CA PHE A 11 -10.08 20.30 2.00
C PHE A 11 -8.91 21.12 2.57
N ILE A 12 -9.03 22.45 2.63
CA ILE A 12 -8.00 23.33 3.19
C ILE A 12 -7.78 23.00 4.67
N ILE A 13 -8.86 22.86 5.46
CA ILE A 13 -8.76 22.48 6.87
C ILE A 13 -8.06 21.14 7.03
N TYR A 14 -8.43 20.15 6.22
CA TYR A 14 -7.79 18.83 6.20
C TYR A 14 -6.29 18.92 5.91
N ILE A 15 -5.89 19.58 4.82
CA ILE A 15 -4.48 19.74 4.42
C ILE A 15 -3.71 20.47 5.53
N CYS A 16 -4.23 21.58 6.04
CA CYS A 16 -3.61 22.33 7.14
C CYS A 16 -3.44 21.48 8.39
N GLY A 17 -4.43 20.65 8.74
CA GLY A 17 -4.36 19.71 9.85
C GLY A 17 -3.25 18.67 9.67
N MET A 18 -3.14 18.08 8.47
CA MET A 18 -2.07 17.10 8.18
C MET A 18 -0.69 17.74 8.21
N VAL A 19 -0.55 18.94 7.64
CA VAL A 19 0.71 19.71 7.70
C VAL A 19 1.09 20.04 9.13
N LEU A 20 0.13 20.44 9.98
CA LEU A 20 0.36 20.72 11.40
C LEU A 20 0.85 19.49 12.15
N ILE A 21 0.18 18.34 11.99
CA ILE A 21 0.58 17.08 12.63
C ILE A 21 1.98 16.66 12.16
N GLY A 22 2.23 16.74 10.85
CA GLY A 22 3.53 16.43 10.27
C GLY A 22 4.64 17.34 10.80
N PHE A 23 4.36 18.64 10.95
CA PHE A 23 5.31 19.61 11.52
C PHE A 23 5.58 19.36 13.01
N ILE A 24 4.56 19.01 13.80
CA ILE A 24 4.73 18.65 15.21
C ILE A 24 5.61 17.40 15.35
N ALA A 25 5.33 16.35 14.57
CA ALA A 25 6.08 15.11 14.60
C ALA A 25 7.51 15.26 14.05
N TRP A 26 7.73 16.17 13.09
CA TRP A 26 9.07 16.47 12.57
C TRP A 26 10.02 16.99 13.65
N ARG A 27 9.53 17.70 14.68
CA ARG A 27 10.36 18.13 15.81
C ARG A 27 10.98 16.98 16.61
N SER A 28 10.43 15.77 16.47
CA SER A 28 10.95 14.56 17.09
C SER A 28 12.01 13.86 16.23
N THR A 29 12.24 14.29 14.98
CA THR A 29 13.27 13.74 14.08
C THR A 29 14.60 14.45 14.33
N LYS A 30 15.54 13.77 15.00
CA LYS A 30 16.85 14.35 15.37
C LYS A 30 18.00 13.83 14.53
N ASN A 31 17.89 12.61 14.02
CA ASN A 31 18.92 11.95 13.24
C ASN A 31 18.34 11.19 12.02
N PHE A 32 19.20 10.52 11.27
CA PHE A 32 18.81 9.80 10.05
C PHE A 32 17.98 8.53 10.31
N ASP A 33 18.24 7.83 11.43
CA ASP A 33 17.48 6.65 11.82
C ASP A 33 16.03 7.02 12.17
N ASP A 34 15.83 8.18 12.82
CA ASP A 34 14.51 8.78 13.03
C ASP A 34 13.83 9.13 11.69
N TYR A 35 14.60 9.61 10.72
CA TYR A 35 14.06 9.99 9.41
C TYR A 35 13.61 8.78 8.58
N ILE A 36 14.32 7.65 8.64
CA ILE A 36 14.00 6.44 7.85
C ILE A 36 13.05 5.49 8.56
N LEU A 37 13.20 5.27 9.87
CA LEU A 37 12.48 4.23 10.61
C LEU A 37 11.83 4.74 11.90
N GLY A 38 11.86 6.06 12.15
CA GLY A 38 11.28 6.64 13.35
C GLY A 38 11.89 6.11 14.64
N GLY A 39 13.16 5.71 14.62
CA GLY A 39 13.87 5.19 15.80
C GLY A 39 13.31 3.88 16.37
N ARG A 40 12.51 3.13 15.61
CA ARG A 40 11.81 1.90 16.05
C ARG A 40 10.97 2.13 17.32
N SER A 41 10.24 3.24 17.38
CA SER A 41 9.44 3.61 18.56
C SER A 41 7.93 3.56 18.31
N LEU A 42 7.47 2.90 17.24
CA LEU A 42 6.04 2.88 16.93
C LEU A 42 5.31 1.90 17.85
N GLY A 43 4.45 2.44 18.71
CA GLY A 43 3.51 1.63 19.51
C GLY A 43 2.50 0.87 18.64
N PRO A 44 1.74 -0.07 19.22
CA PRO A 44 0.88 -0.99 18.48
C PRO A 44 -0.22 -0.30 17.65
N PHE A 45 -0.80 0.77 18.19
CA PHE A 45 -1.87 1.51 17.52
C PHE A 45 -1.37 2.26 16.27
N VAL A 46 -0.26 3.00 16.41
CA VAL A 46 0.37 3.73 15.29
C VAL A 46 0.89 2.75 14.25
N THR A 47 1.53 1.65 14.68
CA THR A 47 1.99 0.60 13.76
C THR A 47 0.84 0.03 12.95
N ALA A 48 -0.29 -0.28 13.59
CA ALA A 48 -1.47 -0.86 12.93
C ALA A 48 -2.12 0.07 11.92
N LEU A 49 -2.44 1.31 12.34
CA LEU A 49 -3.17 2.25 11.50
C LEU A 49 -2.28 2.86 10.43
N SER A 50 -0.99 3.10 10.71
CA SER A 50 -0.06 3.54 9.69
C SER A 50 0.23 2.46 8.65
N ALA A 51 0.40 1.20 9.06
CA ALA A 51 0.50 0.09 8.11
C ALA A 51 -0.79 -0.03 7.26
N GLY A 52 -1.96 0.09 7.88
CA GLY A 52 -3.25 0.04 7.18
C GLY A 52 -3.46 1.19 6.19
N ALA A 53 -3.20 2.43 6.59
CA ALA A 53 -3.37 3.59 5.71
C ALA A 53 -2.30 3.69 4.61
N SER A 54 -1.08 3.17 4.83
CA SER A 54 -0.05 3.13 3.80
C SER A 54 -0.28 2.01 2.77
N ASP A 55 -0.97 0.93 3.17
CA ASP A 55 -1.45 -0.14 2.30
C ASP A 55 -2.65 0.32 1.43
N MET A 56 -3.63 0.90 2.11
CA MET A 56 -4.90 1.28 1.52
C MET A 56 -4.81 2.67 0.86
N SER A 57 -4.29 2.70 -0.36
CA SER A 57 -4.21 3.93 -1.15
C SER A 57 -5.57 4.39 -1.70
N GLY A 58 -5.58 5.40 -2.58
CA GLY A 58 -6.77 5.81 -3.34
C GLY A 58 -7.52 4.66 -4.06
N TRP A 59 -6.85 3.51 -4.32
CA TRP A 59 -7.51 2.32 -4.87
C TRP A 59 -8.63 1.77 -3.96
N LEU A 60 -8.53 1.89 -2.63
CA LEU A 60 -9.55 1.37 -1.71
C LEU A 60 -10.88 2.13 -1.85
N LEU A 61 -10.81 3.44 -2.06
CA LEU A 61 -11.99 4.31 -2.18
C LEU A 61 -12.48 4.46 -3.63
N MET A 62 -11.64 4.17 -4.62
CA MET A 62 -11.96 4.37 -6.04
C MET A 62 -11.92 3.06 -6.83
N GLY A 63 -10.78 2.37 -6.80
CA GLY A 63 -10.53 1.17 -7.60
C GLY A 63 -11.45 -0.01 -7.26
N LEU A 64 -11.46 -0.46 -6.00
CA LEU A 64 -12.29 -1.60 -5.58
C LEU A 64 -13.79 -1.33 -5.68
N PRO A 65 -14.33 -0.20 -5.17
CA PRO A 65 -15.74 0.12 -5.38
C PRO A 65 -16.09 0.22 -6.87
N GLY A 66 -15.20 0.77 -7.69
CA GLY A 66 -15.41 0.87 -9.15
C GLY A 66 -15.41 -0.48 -9.86
N ALA A 67 -14.58 -1.43 -9.44
CA ALA A 67 -14.60 -2.79 -9.97
C ALA A 67 -15.90 -3.51 -9.60
N ILE A 68 -16.32 -3.41 -8.33
CA ILE A 68 -17.57 -4.00 -7.84
C ILE A 68 -18.79 -3.36 -8.53
N PHE A 69 -18.78 -2.04 -8.74
CA PHE A 69 -19.86 -1.34 -9.45
C PHE A 69 -20.01 -1.82 -10.90
N LEU A 70 -18.89 -2.17 -11.55
CA LEU A 70 -18.86 -2.61 -12.93
C LEU A 70 -19.23 -4.09 -13.09
N SER A 71 -18.65 -4.95 -12.25
CA SER A 71 -18.68 -6.42 -12.40
C SER A 71 -19.54 -7.13 -11.36
N GLY A 72 -20.09 -6.41 -10.38
CA GLY A 72 -20.89 -6.98 -9.30
C GLY A 72 -20.08 -7.51 -8.13
N ILE A 73 -20.73 -8.28 -7.26
CA ILE A 73 -20.16 -8.78 -6.00
C ILE A 73 -19.01 -9.77 -6.19
N SER A 74 -18.84 -10.34 -7.39
CA SER A 74 -17.79 -11.30 -7.73
C SER A 74 -16.37 -10.74 -7.52
N GLU A 75 -16.16 -9.43 -7.70
CA GLU A 75 -14.86 -8.77 -7.43
C GLU A 75 -14.49 -8.75 -5.93
N SER A 76 -15.41 -9.14 -5.02
CA SER A 76 -15.15 -9.23 -3.58
C SER A 76 -14.10 -10.29 -3.22
N TRP A 77 -13.78 -11.21 -4.14
CA TRP A 77 -12.66 -12.14 -3.96
C TRP A 77 -11.31 -11.42 -3.75
N ILE A 78 -11.16 -10.19 -4.28
CA ILE A 78 -9.99 -9.34 -4.00
C ILE A 78 -9.93 -9.01 -2.50
N ALA A 79 -11.04 -8.55 -1.92
CA ALA A 79 -11.12 -8.21 -0.50
C ALA A 79 -10.88 -9.43 0.41
N ILE A 80 -11.40 -10.60 0.03
CA ILE A 80 -11.17 -11.86 0.74
C ILE A 80 -9.70 -12.24 0.68
N GLY A 81 -9.10 -12.25 -0.52
CA GLY A 81 -7.70 -12.58 -0.72
C GLY A 81 -6.77 -11.66 0.06
N LEU A 82 -7.02 -10.35 0.02
CA LEU A 82 -6.27 -9.36 0.77
C LEU A 82 -6.38 -9.61 2.29
N THR A 83 -7.59 -9.79 2.81
CA THR A 83 -7.79 -10.02 4.26
C THR A 83 -7.04 -11.25 4.74
N LEU A 84 -7.10 -12.35 3.99
CA LEU A 84 -6.37 -13.57 4.30
C LEU A 84 -4.85 -13.37 4.20
N GLY A 85 -4.38 -12.77 3.10
CA GLY A 85 -2.97 -12.48 2.88
C GLY A 85 -2.36 -11.58 3.94
N ALA A 86 -3.05 -10.49 4.30
CA ALA A 86 -2.64 -9.58 5.36
C ALA A 86 -2.55 -10.29 6.71
N TRP A 87 -3.57 -11.08 7.06
CA TRP A 87 -3.57 -11.81 8.33
C TRP A 87 -2.40 -12.80 8.42
N ILE A 88 -2.12 -13.53 7.33
CA ILE A 88 -0.98 -14.46 7.26
C ILE A 88 0.34 -13.67 7.35
N ASN A 89 0.48 -12.55 6.64
CA ASN A 89 1.66 -11.69 6.69
C ASN A 89 1.93 -11.15 8.11
N TRP A 90 0.91 -10.61 8.78
CA TRP A 90 1.01 -10.18 10.16
C TRP A 90 1.38 -11.32 11.12
N LYS A 91 0.87 -12.54 10.87
CA LYS A 91 1.14 -13.70 11.71
C LYS A 91 2.54 -14.27 11.50
N LEU A 92 3.00 -14.38 10.26
CA LEU A 92 4.23 -15.08 9.90
C LEU A 92 5.43 -14.14 9.77
N VAL A 93 5.24 -12.95 9.20
CA VAL A 93 6.36 -12.06 8.83
C VAL A 93 6.55 -10.92 9.81
N ALA A 94 5.49 -10.21 10.22
CA ALA A 94 5.65 -8.93 10.93
C ALA A 94 6.59 -9.00 12.15
N GLY A 95 6.32 -9.90 13.09
CA GLY A 95 7.14 -10.07 14.30
C GLY A 95 8.55 -10.59 14.01
N ARG A 96 8.67 -11.56 13.10
CA ARG A 96 9.96 -12.14 12.73
C ARG A 96 10.85 -11.11 12.02
N LEU A 97 10.30 -10.38 11.05
CA LEU A 97 11.01 -9.33 10.34
C LEU A 97 11.49 -8.23 11.29
N ARG A 98 10.66 -7.81 12.24
CA ARG A 98 11.05 -6.82 13.27
C ARG A 98 12.33 -7.25 14.00
N VAL A 99 12.42 -8.49 14.46
CA VAL A 99 13.58 -9.01 15.19
C VAL A 99 14.77 -9.28 14.26
N HIS A 100 14.51 -9.89 13.09
CA HIS A 100 15.58 -10.18 12.14
C HIS A 100 16.28 -8.92 11.65
N THR A 101 15.56 -7.81 11.43
CA THR A 101 16.20 -6.54 11.02
C THR A 101 17.05 -5.95 12.13
N GLU A 102 16.66 -6.08 13.40
CA GLU A 102 17.45 -5.62 14.55
C GLU A 102 18.76 -6.42 14.72
N VAL A 103 18.67 -7.76 14.71
CA VAL A 103 19.83 -8.64 14.87
C VAL A 103 20.81 -8.54 13.68
N ASN A 104 20.32 -8.21 12.49
CA ASN A 104 21.16 -8.09 11.30
C ASN A 104 21.66 -6.64 11.11
N ASN A 105 22.49 -6.18 12.05
CA ASN A 105 23.14 -4.86 12.05
C ASN A 105 22.18 -3.68 12.20
N ASN A 106 21.06 -3.87 12.90
CA ASN A 106 20.00 -2.86 13.02
C ASN A 106 19.59 -2.27 11.66
N ALA A 107 19.30 -3.14 10.70
CA ALA A 107 19.00 -2.75 9.34
C ALA A 107 17.84 -1.75 9.27
N LEU A 108 18.04 -0.68 8.51
CA LEU A 108 17.08 0.42 8.38
C LEU A 108 16.14 0.26 7.18
N THR A 109 16.60 -0.46 6.14
CA THR A 109 15.84 -0.73 4.91
C THR A 109 15.80 -2.23 4.61
N LEU A 110 14.84 -2.68 3.80
CA LEU A 110 14.82 -4.08 3.33
C LEU A 110 16.09 -4.46 2.52
N PRO A 111 16.59 -3.63 1.59
CA PRO A 111 17.87 -3.90 0.92
C PRO A 111 19.05 -4.04 1.90
N ASP A 112 19.10 -3.20 2.94
CA ASP A 112 20.11 -3.28 4.00
C ASP A 112 19.98 -4.57 4.80
N TYR A 113 18.75 -4.94 5.17
CA TYR A 113 18.46 -6.21 5.84
C TYR A 113 18.93 -7.42 5.01
N PHE A 114 18.62 -7.48 3.71
CA PHE A 114 19.09 -8.58 2.87
C PHE A 114 20.61 -8.63 2.78
N THR A 115 21.26 -7.47 2.69
CA THR A 115 22.72 -7.37 2.68
C THR A 115 23.33 -7.96 3.96
N GLY A 116 22.78 -7.59 5.12
CA GLY A 116 23.21 -8.07 6.43
C GLY A 116 22.91 -9.55 6.66
N ARG A 117 21.68 -9.98 6.38
CA ARG A 117 21.16 -11.35 6.57
C ARG A 117 21.94 -12.38 5.77
N PHE A 118 22.42 -12.00 4.58
CA PHE A 118 23.13 -12.90 3.66
C PHE A 118 24.63 -12.62 3.53
N GLU A 119 25.20 -11.75 4.38
CA GLU A 119 26.62 -11.38 4.37
C GLU A 119 27.12 -10.96 2.98
N ASP A 120 26.27 -10.24 2.23
CA ASP A 120 26.53 -9.89 0.84
C ASP A 120 27.59 -8.78 0.72
N LYS A 121 28.86 -9.19 0.70
CA LYS A 121 30.01 -8.29 0.53
C LYS A 121 30.00 -7.54 -0.80
N SER A 122 29.38 -8.11 -1.84
CA SER A 122 29.29 -7.49 -3.17
C SER A 122 28.17 -6.46 -3.27
N ARG A 123 27.25 -6.43 -2.30
CA ARG A 123 26.09 -5.52 -2.23
C ARG A 123 25.16 -5.59 -3.46
N VAL A 124 25.17 -6.69 -4.21
CA VAL A 124 24.31 -6.88 -5.38
C VAL A 124 22.84 -7.01 -4.96
N LEU A 125 22.55 -7.69 -3.84
CA LEU A 125 21.19 -7.76 -3.32
C LEU A 125 20.63 -6.37 -3.03
N ARG A 126 21.47 -5.49 -2.48
CA ARG A 126 21.10 -4.10 -2.20
C ARG A 126 20.73 -3.34 -3.48
N ILE A 127 21.59 -3.41 -4.50
CA ILE A 127 21.37 -2.71 -5.79
C ILE A 127 20.11 -3.23 -6.47
N ILE A 128 19.97 -4.55 -6.62
CA ILE A 128 18.81 -5.13 -7.30
C ILE A 128 17.52 -4.82 -6.55
N SER A 129 17.53 -4.88 -5.22
CA SER A 129 16.38 -4.47 -4.41
C SER A 129 16.03 -3.00 -4.65
N ALA A 130 17.02 -2.10 -4.63
CA ALA A 130 16.79 -0.67 -4.89
C ALA A 130 16.22 -0.42 -6.29
N LEU A 131 16.70 -1.13 -7.33
CA LEU A 131 16.17 -1.00 -8.69
C LEU A 131 14.72 -1.50 -8.80
N VAL A 132 14.39 -2.63 -8.17
CA VAL A 132 13.02 -3.17 -8.10
C VAL A 132 12.10 -2.19 -7.37
N ILE A 133 12.56 -1.61 -6.25
CA ILE A 133 11.87 -0.56 -5.50
C ILE A 133 11.56 0.63 -6.39
N LEU A 134 12.56 1.18 -7.07
CA LEU A 134 12.39 2.36 -7.92
C LEU A 134 11.45 2.10 -9.09
N LEU A 135 11.58 0.94 -9.75
CA LEU A 135 10.71 0.58 -10.87
C LEU A 135 9.24 0.52 -10.47
N PHE A 136 8.90 -0.32 -9.48
CA PHE A 136 7.50 -0.57 -9.15
C PHE A 136 6.88 0.55 -8.32
N PHE A 137 7.63 1.25 -7.45
CA PHE A 137 7.08 2.43 -6.78
C PHE A 137 6.88 3.61 -7.70
N THR A 138 7.65 3.78 -8.79
CA THR A 138 7.35 4.85 -9.75
C THR A 138 5.97 4.64 -10.37
N ILE A 139 5.63 3.39 -10.71
CA ILE A 139 4.31 3.02 -11.25
C ILE A 139 3.21 3.18 -10.18
N TYR A 140 3.48 2.75 -8.96
CA TYR A 140 2.53 2.89 -7.85
C TYR A 140 2.29 4.37 -7.52
N CYS A 141 3.34 5.19 -7.49
CA CYS A 141 3.21 6.63 -7.31
C CYS A 141 2.31 7.26 -8.38
N ALA A 142 2.44 6.82 -9.63
CA ALA A 142 1.58 7.28 -10.71
C ALA A 142 0.09 6.95 -10.44
N SER A 143 -0.23 5.80 -9.84
CA SER A 143 -1.62 5.46 -9.49
C SER A 143 -2.20 6.42 -8.46
N GLY A 144 -1.41 6.83 -7.46
CA GLY A 144 -1.81 7.83 -6.46
C GLY A 144 -2.09 9.19 -7.10
N ILE A 145 -1.21 9.62 -8.02
CA ILE A 145 -1.38 10.87 -8.76
C ILE A 145 -2.64 10.82 -9.65
N VAL A 146 -2.89 9.70 -10.35
CA VAL A 146 -4.13 9.50 -11.13
C VAL A 146 -5.37 9.60 -10.22
N ALA A 147 -5.36 8.95 -9.05
CA ALA A 147 -6.47 9.02 -8.11
C ALA A 147 -6.73 10.46 -7.63
N GLY A 148 -5.67 11.19 -7.27
CA GLY A 148 -5.75 12.61 -6.92
C GLY A 148 -6.29 13.47 -8.06
N ALA A 149 -5.82 13.25 -9.29
CA ALA A 149 -6.32 13.95 -10.48
C ALA A 149 -7.82 13.71 -10.70
N ARG A 150 -8.29 12.47 -10.58
CA ARG A 150 -9.71 12.13 -10.73
C ARG A 150 -10.57 12.74 -9.63
N LEU A 151 -10.06 12.82 -8.40
CA LEU A 151 -10.71 13.54 -7.32
C LEU A 151 -10.91 15.02 -7.67
N PHE A 152 -9.84 15.72 -8.05
CA PHE A 152 -9.91 17.16 -8.36
C PHE A 152 -10.78 17.44 -9.60
N GLU A 153 -10.70 16.58 -10.62
CA GLU A 153 -11.53 16.65 -11.83
C GLU A 153 -13.02 16.50 -11.50
N SER A 154 -13.42 15.45 -10.78
CA SER A 154 -14.82 15.22 -10.41
C SER A 154 -15.36 16.22 -9.38
N THR A 155 -14.51 16.78 -8.52
CA THR A 155 -14.97 17.69 -7.44
C THR A 155 -15.00 19.15 -7.85
N PHE A 156 -14.02 19.61 -8.61
CA PHE A 156 -13.89 21.03 -8.94
C PHE A 156 -14.17 21.32 -10.42
N GLY A 157 -14.49 20.29 -11.21
CA GLY A 157 -14.76 20.44 -12.65
C GLY A 157 -13.53 20.91 -13.42
N MET A 158 -12.32 20.64 -12.89
CA MET A 158 -11.05 20.98 -13.54
C MET A 158 -10.82 20.06 -14.74
N SER A 159 -10.08 20.54 -15.74
CA SER A 159 -9.54 19.63 -16.77
C SER A 159 -8.63 18.59 -16.12
N TYR A 160 -8.55 17.38 -16.69
CA TYR A 160 -7.69 16.32 -16.16
C TYR A 160 -6.23 16.77 -16.00
N GLU A 161 -5.70 17.54 -16.97
CA GLU A 161 -4.33 18.06 -16.92
C GLU A 161 -4.11 19.03 -15.75
N THR A 162 -5.03 19.97 -15.53
CA THR A 162 -4.97 20.88 -14.38
C THR A 162 -5.10 20.11 -13.05
N ALA A 163 -6.02 19.16 -13.01
CA ALA A 163 -6.27 18.31 -11.86
C ALA A 163 -5.05 17.42 -11.52
N LEU A 164 -4.33 16.96 -12.54
CA LEU A 164 -3.10 16.19 -12.41
C LEU A 164 -2.02 17.00 -11.69
N TRP A 165 -1.76 18.23 -12.13
CA TRP A 165 -0.77 19.11 -11.49
C TRP A 165 -1.19 19.52 -10.08
N ALA A 166 -2.49 19.80 -9.86
CA ALA A 166 -3.02 20.11 -8.53
C ALA A 166 -2.86 18.93 -7.56
N GLY A 167 -3.23 17.71 -8.01
CA GLY A 167 -3.10 16.48 -7.23
C GLY A 167 -1.65 16.14 -6.92
N ALA A 168 -0.76 16.29 -7.90
CA ALA A 168 0.67 16.13 -7.70
C ALA A 168 1.21 17.15 -6.68
N ALA A 169 0.90 18.44 -6.83
CA ALA A 169 1.36 19.48 -5.92
C ALA A 169 0.89 19.24 -4.47
N ALA A 170 -0.40 18.94 -4.29
CA ALA A 170 -0.98 18.66 -2.97
C ALA A 170 -0.26 17.50 -2.27
N THR A 171 0.09 16.46 -3.03
CA THR A 171 0.69 15.25 -2.47
C THR A 171 2.22 15.37 -2.27
N ILE A 172 2.90 16.07 -3.17
CA ILE A 172 4.35 16.29 -3.12
C ILE A 172 4.70 17.23 -1.98
N ILE A 173 4.06 18.41 -1.85
CA ILE A 173 4.42 19.45 -0.85
C ILE A 173 4.49 18.87 0.57
N TYR A 174 3.51 18.05 0.93
CA TYR A 174 3.45 17.39 2.25
C TYR A 174 4.61 16.40 2.46
N THR A 175 4.99 15.65 1.43
CA THR A 175 6.06 14.66 1.49
C THR A 175 7.45 15.29 1.74
N PHE A 176 7.66 16.56 1.36
CA PHE A 176 8.95 17.26 1.58
C PHE A 176 9.21 17.62 3.04
N VAL A 177 8.15 17.81 3.82
CA VAL A 177 8.22 18.36 5.17
C VAL A 177 8.43 17.28 6.23
N GLY A 178 7.96 16.04 6.00
CA GLY A 178 7.97 14.96 6.99
C GLY A 178 9.08 13.91 6.82
N GLY A 179 9.56 13.34 7.95
CA GLY A 179 10.28 12.07 8.00
C GLY A 179 9.33 10.90 8.33
N PHE A 180 9.85 9.67 8.46
CA PHE A 180 9.05 8.46 8.69
C PHE A 180 8.05 8.57 9.86
N LEU A 181 8.46 9.20 10.97
CA LEU A 181 7.59 9.40 12.14
C LEU A 181 6.43 10.36 11.85
N ALA A 182 6.69 11.46 11.14
CA ALA A 182 5.66 12.40 10.72
C ALA A 182 4.61 11.73 9.84
N VAL A 183 5.07 10.93 8.87
CA VAL A 183 4.18 10.14 8.02
C VAL A 183 3.38 9.13 8.85
N SER A 184 4.02 8.44 9.82
CA SER A 184 3.31 7.47 10.67
C SER A 184 2.15 8.08 11.45
N TRP A 185 2.33 9.32 11.93
CA TRP A 185 1.33 10.03 12.72
C TRP A 185 0.19 10.55 11.86
N THR A 186 0.49 11.13 10.69
CA THR A 186 -0.58 11.53 9.76
C THR A 186 -1.36 10.33 9.27
N ASP A 187 -0.69 9.22 8.95
CA ASP A 187 -1.34 8.00 8.48
C ASP A 187 -2.35 7.49 9.50
N THR A 188 -2.01 7.58 10.79
CA THR A 188 -2.88 7.16 11.90
C THR A 188 -4.19 7.96 11.91
N VAL A 189 -4.13 9.27 11.63
CA VAL A 189 -5.32 10.13 11.51
C VAL A 189 -6.04 9.93 10.18
N GLN A 190 -5.32 9.71 9.10
CA GLN A 190 -5.88 9.44 7.77
C GLN A 190 -6.67 8.12 7.76
N ALA A 191 -6.19 7.11 8.48
CA ALA A 191 -6.87 5.82 8.63
C ALA A 191 -8.29 5.97 9.23
N SER A 192 -8.49 6.87 10.20
CA SER A 192 -9.79 7.08 10.83
C SER A 192 -10.77 7.80 9.90
N LEU A 193 -10.27 8.74 9.09
CA LEU A 193 -11.08 9.42 8.08
C LEU A 193 -11.56 8.46 6.98
N MET A 194 -10.69 7.54 6.55
CA MET A 194 -10.99 6.53 5.54
C MET A 194 -12.09 5.55 5.99
N ILE A 195 -11.94 4.95 7.17
CA ILE A 195 -12.94 4.01 7.69
C ILE A 195 -14.29 4.69 7.91
N PHE A 196 -14.29 5.93 8.41
CA PHE A 196 -15.50 6.73 8.54
C PHE A 196 -16.21 6.89 7.19
N ALA A 197 -15.45 7.26 6.15
CA ALA A 197 -16.01 7.49 4.83
C ALA A 197 -16.56 6.22 4.17
N LEU A 198 -15.88 5.09 4.36
CA LEU A 198 -16.26 3.78 3.82
C LEU A 198 -17.43 3.12 4.55
N ILE A 199 -17.69 3.47 5.81
CA ILE A 199 -18.86 3.00 6.54
C ILE A 199 -20.07 3.90 6.28
N LEU A 200 -19.88 5.23 6.30
CA LEU A 200 -20.98 6.18 6.19
C LEU A 200 -21.62 6.18 4.79
N THR A 201 -20.81 6.16 3.74
CA THR A 201 -21.28 6.22 2.35
C THR A 201 -22.27 5.10 2.00
N PRO A 202 -21.97 3.80 2.18
CA PRO A 202 -22.90 2.75 1.79
C PRO A 202 -24.17 2.73 2.65
N VAL A 203 -24.10 3.14 3.92
CA VAL A 203 -25.30 3.29 4.78
C VAL A 203 -26.27 4.30 4.16
N MET A 204 -25.76 5.46 3.72
CA MET A 204 -26.61 6.47 3.07
C MET A 204 -27.14 6.02 1.72
N VAL A 205 -26.34 5.30 0.94
CA VAL A 205 -26.81 4.70 -0.33
C VAL A 205 -27.99 3.78 -0.08
N ILE A 206 -27.86 2.83 0.85
CA ILE A 206 -28.92 1.87 1.20
C ILE A 206 -30.19 2.58 1.67
N ILE A 207 -30.07 3.59 2.54
CA ILE A 207 -31.23 4.36 3.02
C ILE A 207 -31.91 5.08 1.85
N SER A 208 -31.14 5.73 0.97
CA SER A 208 -31.66 6.51 -0.15
C SER A 208 -32.37 5.67 -1.22
N VAL A 209 -32.01 4.39 -1.37
CA VAL A 209 -32.67 3.44 -2.28
C VAL A 209 -33.97 2.90 -1.69
N GLY A 210 -34.18 3.01 -0.37
CA GLY A 210 -35.36 2.48 0.32
C GLY A 210 -35.09 1.25 1.18
N GLY A 211 -33.85 1.05 1.62
CA GLY A 211 -33.44 -0.04 2.51
C GLY A 211 -32.67 -1.16 1.82
N PHE A 212 -32.18 -2.10 2.63
CA PHE A 212 -31.29 -3.18 2.18
C PHE A 212 -32.00 -4.13 1.20
N ASP A 213 -33.21 -4.59 1.54
CA ASP A 213 -33.97 -5.53 0.71
C ASP A 213 -34.31 -4.93 -0.65
N THR A 214 -34.85 -3.71 -0.66
CA THR A 214 -35.11 -2.94 -1.90
C THR A 214 -33.84 -2.79 -2.75
N SER A 215 -32.71 -2.49 -2.12
CA SER A 215 -31.44 -2.36 -2.84
C SER A 215 -31.02 -3.66 -3.51
N LEU A 216 -31.14 -4.80 -2.80
CA LEU A 216 -30.82 -6.11 -3.37
C LEU A 216 -31.76 -6.48 -4.52
N GLU A 217 -33.05 -6.15 -4.42
CA GLU A 217 -34.00 -6.38 -5.50
C GLU A 217 -33.64 -5.60 -6.76
N VAL A 218 -33.33 -4.30 -6.62
CA VAL A 218 -32.90 -3.45 -7.74
C VAL A 218 -31.63 -4.01 -8.40
N ILE A 219 -30.64 -4.44 -7.61
CA ILE A 219 -29.39 -5.01 -8.14
C ILE A 219 -29.67 -6.29 -8.93
N LYS A 220 -30.52 -7.19 -8.40
CA LYS A 220 -30.91 -8.43 -9.08
C LYS A 220 -31.70 -8.18 -10.36
N GLN A 221 -32.58 -7.17 -10.36
CA GLN A 221 -33.35 -6.78 -11.53
C GLN A 221 -32.46 -6.24 -12.64
N LYS A 222 -31.42 -5.46 -12.29
CA LYS A 222 -30.42 -4.99 -13.26
C LYS A 222 -29.64 -6.15 -13.87
N SER A 223 -29.14 -7.07 -13.03
CA SER A 223 -28.58 -8.34 -13.45
C SER A 223 -28.45 -9.28 -12.26
N ILE A 224 -28.93 -10.52 -12.41
CA ILE A 224 -28.77 -11.56 -11.39
C ILE A 224 -27.30 -11.89 -11.13
N GLU A 225 -26.43 -11.67 -12.13
CA GLU A 225 -25.00 -11.93 -12.01
C GLU A 225 -24.33 -10.98 -11.01
N ASN A 226 -24.90 -9.78 -10.79
CA ASN A 226 -24.33 -8.82 -9.86
C ASN A 226 -24.32 -9.34 -8.41
N VAL A 227 -25.21 -10.27 -8.05
CA VAL A 227 -25.31 -10.82 -6.68
C VAL A 227 -24.67 -12.21 -6.53
N ASP A 228 -24.17 -12.79 -7.62
CA ASP A 228 -23.54 -14.11 -7.61
C ASP A 228 -22.01 -13.96 -7.55
N MET A 229 -21.42 -14.40 -6.45
CA MET A 229 -19.96 -14.32 -6.25
C MET A 229 -19.16 -15.27 -7.15
N LEU A 230 -19.80 -16.23 -7.81
CA LEU A 230 -19.14 -17.24 -8.64
C LEU A 230 -19.45 -17.08 -10.13
N LYS A 231 -20.55 -16.39 -10.48
CA LYS A 231 -20.97 -16.24 -11.88
C LYS A 231 -19.96 -15.44 -12.69
N GLY A 232 -19.69 -15.91 -13.91
CA GLY A 232 -18.71 -15.31 -14.80
C GLY A 232 -17.24 -15.60 -14.42
N LEU A 233 -17.01 -16.25 -13.27
CA LEU A 233 -15.67 -16.60 -12.81
C LEU A 233 -15.43 -18.10 -12.95
N ASN A 234 -14.33 -18.46 -13.60
CA ASN A 234 -13.77 -19.80 -13.50
C ASN A 234 -12.81 -19.87 -12.29
N PHE A 235 -12.32 -21.07 -11.99
CA PHE A 235 -11.37 -21.29 -10.88
C PHE A 235 -10.12 -20.39 -10.99
N VAL A 236 -9.61 -20.17 -12.21
CA VAL A 236 -8.43 -19.33 -12.45
C VAL A 236 -8.70 -17.86 -12.11
N ALA A 237 -9.89 -17.36 -12.44
CA ALA A 237 -10.29 -15.99 -12.14
C ALA A 237 -10.42 -15.78 -10.62
N ILE A 238 -11.05 -16.71 -9.89
CA ILE A 238 -11.16 -16.64 -8.42
C ILE A 238 -9.77 -16.61 -7.77
N ILE A 239 -8.90 -17.55 -8.16
CA ILE A 239 -7.53 -17.60 -7.65
C ILE A 239 -6.74 -16.34 -8.01
N SER A 240 -6.95 -15.77 -9.20
CA SER A 240 -6.34 -14.51 -9.63
C SER A 240 -6.76 -13.33 -8.76
N LEU A 241 -8.05 -13.19 -8.46
CA LEU A 241 -8.58 -12.15 -7.58
C LEU A 241 -8.03 -12.32 -6.16
N MET A 242 -8.03 -13.56 -5.64
CA MET A 242 -7.46 -13.87 -4.32
C MET A 242 -5.93 -13.66 -4.26
N GLY A 243 -5.24 -13.75 -5.40
CA GLY A 243 -3.79 -13.60 -5.52
C GLY A 243 -3.24 -12.27 -5.02
N TRP A 244 -4.07 -11.23 -4.92
CA TRP A 244 -3.72 -9.96 -4.27
C TRP A 244 -3.18 -10.16 -2.85
N GLY A 245 -3.67 -11.17 -2.12
CA GLY A 245 -3.18 -11.50 -0.79
C GLY A 245 -1.67 -11.80 -0.74
N LEU A 246 -1.09 -12.33 -1.81
CA LEU A 246 0.35 -12.63 -1.90
C LEU A 246 1.21 -11.36 -1.90
N GLY A 247 0.66 -10.20 -2.24
CA GLY A 247 1.44 -8.96 -2.31
C GLY A 247 1.89 -8.45 -0.94
N TYR A 248 1.17 -8.76 0.13
CA TYR A 248 1.47 -8.29 1.48
C TYR A 248 2.86 -8.65 1.98
N PHE A 249 3.38 -9.81 1.56
CA PHE A 249 4.70 -10.27 1.94
C PHE A 249 5.83 -9.45 1.30
N GLY A 250 5.53 -8.69 0.25
CA GLY A 250 6.53 -8.02 -0.58
C GLY A 250 6.52 -6.50 -0.53
N GLN A 251 5.51 -5.86 0.05
CA GLN A 251 5.35 -4.40 0.00
C GLN A 251 6.35 -3.66 0.91
N PRO A 252 7.38 -2.97 0.38
CA PRO A 252 8.44 -2.41 1.22
C PRO A 252 7.94 -1.33 2.20
N HIS A 253 6.97 -0.52 1.80
CA HIS A 253 6.39 0.53 2.63
C HIS A 253 5.59 -0.02 3.82
N ILE A 254 4.85 -1.12 3.63
CA ILE A 254 4.15 -1.82 4.72
C ILE A 254 5.15 -2.51 5.64
N LEU A 255 6.11 -3.26 5.07
CA LEU A 255 7.11 -4.01 5.82
C LEU A 255 8.00 -3.09 6.67
N ALA A 256 8.28 -1.87 6.21
CA ALA A 256 8.98 -0.86 6.98
C ALA A 256 8.24 -0.50 8.28
N ARG A 257 6.90 -0.54 8.32
CA ARG A 257 6.13 -0.33 9.57
C ARG A 257 6.33 -1.45 10.57
N PHE A 258 6.48 -2.70 10.11
CA PHE A 258 6.81 -3.82 10.99
C PHE A 258 8.23 -3.68 11.56
N MET A 259 9.18 -3.23 10.73
CA MET A 259 10.55 -2.95 11.17
C MET A 259 10.59 -1.81 12.21
N ALA A 260 9.72 -0.82 12.08
CA ALA A 260 9.65 0.33 12.98
C ALA A 260 8.84 0.12 14.27
N ALA A 261 8.17 -1.02 14.43
CA ALA A 261 7.47 -1.35 15.66
C ALA A 261 8.41 -1.28 16.87
N ASP A 262 7.93 -0.83 18.02
CA ASP A 262 8.69 -0.79 19.27
C ASP A 262 9.22 -2.16 19.70
N SER A 263 8.40 -3.19 19.55
CA SER A 263 8.70 -4.56 19.93
C SER A 263 7.93 -5.56 19.06
N HIS A 264 8.47 -6.77 18.90
CA HIS A 264 7.72 -7.87 18.29
C HIS A 264 6.51 -8.31 19.15
N HIS A 265 6.50 -7.99 20.44
CA HIS A 265 5.37 -8.26 21.33
C HIS A 265 4.15 -7.39 20.99
N SER A 266 4.35 -6.12 20.67
CA SER A 266 3.28 -5.18 20.35
C SER A 266 2.59 -5.53 19.02
N ILE A 267 3.29 -6.23 18.12
CA ILE A 267 2.77 -6.67 16.82
C ILE A 267 1.51 -7.54 16.94
N VAL A 268 1.32 -8.28 18.03
CA VAL A 268 0.09 -9.06 18.25
C VAL A 268 -1.12 -8.15 18.40
N HIS A 269 -0.99 -7.07 19.17
CA HIS A 269 -2.02 -6.05 19.35
C HIS A 269 -2.21 -5.24 18.07
N ALA A 270 -1.10 -4.83 17.43
CA ALA A 270 -1.13 -4.11 16.17
C ALA A 270 -1.88 -4.90 15.08
N ARG A 271 -1.63 -6.22 14.98
CA ARG A 271 -2.36 -7.10 14.07
C ARG A 271 -3.86 -7.06 14.31
N ARG A 272 -4.33 -7.16 15.55
CA ARG A 272 -5.78 -7.15 15.85
C ARG A 272 -6.42 -5.84 15.40
N ILE A 273 -5.79 -4.71 15.71
CA ILE A 273 -6.28 -3.37 15.33
C ILE A 273 -6.30 -3.24 13.80
N SER A 274 -5.19 -3.59 13.14
CA SER A 274 -5.04 -3.48 11.68
C SER A 274 -6.05 -4.36 10.94
N MET A 275 -6.25 -5.61 11.38
CA MET A 275 -7.20 -6.51 10.74
C MET A 275 -8.65 -6.07 10.92
N THR A 276 -9.03 -5.60 12.11
CA THR A 276 -10.39 -5.05 12.34
C THR A 276 -10.63 -3.85 11.44
N TRP A 277 -9.66 -2.92 11.39
CA TRP A 277 -9.75 -1.73 10.53
C TRP A 277 -9.85 -2.10 9.05
N MET A 278 -9.01 -3.04 8.60
CA MET A 278 -8.97 -3.50 7.21
C MET A 278 -10.27 -4.18 6.77
N ILE A 279 -10.82 -5.07 7.59
CA ILE A 279 -12.09 -5.76 7.29
C ILE A 279 -13.22 -4.75 7.12
N LEU A 280 -13.31 -3.77 8.02
CA LEU A 280 -14.33 -2.73 7.95
C LEU A 280 -14.17 -1.84 6.70
N CYS A 281 -12.93 -1.47 6.37
CA CYS A 281 -12.63 -0.68 5.18
C CYS A 281 -12.97 -1.43 3.89
N LEU A 282 -12.54 -2.69 3.75
CA LEU A 282 -12.82 -3.49 2.56
C LEU A 282 -14.30 -3.82 2.42
N ALA A 283 -14.99 -4.14 3.52
CA ALA A 283 -16.44 -4.35 3.51
C ALA A 283 -17.17 -3.08 3.09
N GLY A 284 -16.76 -1.92 3.61
CA GLY A 284 -17.30 -0.62 3.20
C GLY A 284 -17.06 -0.32 1.72
N ALA A 285 -15.85 -0.57 1.20
CA ALA A 285 -15.52 -0.35 -0.21
C ALA A 285 -16.36 -1.25 -1.15
N VAL A 286 -16.48 -2.54 -0.81
CA VAL A 286 -17.36 -3.48 -1.51
C VAL A 286 -18.81 -2.99 -1.47
N ALA A 287 -19.30 -2.58 -0.29
CA ALA A 287 -20.66 -2.09 -0.12
C ALA A 287 -20.94 -0.82 -0.94
N VAL A 288 -19.99 0.14 -1.00
CA VAL A 288 -20.16 1.34 -1.83
C VAL A 288 -20.34 0.96 -3.29
N GLY A 289 -19.47 0.11 -3.83
CA GLY A 289 -19.58 -0.32 -5.23
C GLY A 289 -20.87 -1.08 -5.49
N PHE A 290 -21.18 -2.05 -4.62
CA PHE A 290 -22.31 -2.97 -4.79
C PHE A 290 -23.65 -2.26 -4.66
N PHE A 291 -23.86 -1.47 -3.60
CA PHE A 291 -25.10 -0.70 -3.44
C PHE A 291 -25.17 0.52 -4.37
N GLY A 292 -24.02 1.03 -4.83
CA GLY A 292 -23.95 2.04 -5.89
C GLY A 292 -24.64 1.57 -7.18
N ILE A 293 -24.61 0.26 -7.49
CA ILE A 293 -25.34 -0.32 -8.62
C ILE A 293 -26.83 0.00 -8.51
N ALA A 294 -27.44 -0.22 -7.33
CA ALA A 294 -28.85 0.03 -7.10
C ALA A 294 -29.19 1.50 -7.29
N TRP A 295 -28.39 2.39 -6.70
CA TRP A 295 -28.64 3.81 -6.71
C TRP A 295 -28.59 4.42 -8.12
N PHE A 296 -27.55 4.12 -8.89
CA PHE A 296 -27.44 4.61 -10.27
C PHE A 296 -28.40 3.93 -11.23
N ASN A 297 -28.87 2.72 -10.93
CA ASN A 297 -29.95 2.07 -11.69
C ASN A 297 -31.28 2.83 -11.53
N ASN A 298 -31.58 3.29 -10.32
CA ASN A 298 -32.76 4.12 -10.04
C ASN A 298 -32.60 5.57 -10.54
N ASN A 299 -31.36 6.03 -10.75
CA ASN A 299 -31.03 7.41 -11.15
C ASN A 299 -30.18 7.44 -12.44
N PRO A 300 -30.65 6.89 -13.57
CA PRO A 300 -29.84 6.73 -14.78
C PRO A 300 -29.36 8.06 -15.38
N ALA A 301 -30.13 9.14 -15.19
CA ALA A 301 -29.76 10.49 -15.64
C ALA A 301 -28.49 11.04 -14.95
N LEU A 302 -28.14 10.52 -13.76
CA LEU A 302 -26.98 10.94 -12.99
C LEU A 302 -25.78 9.98 -13.16
N ALA A 303 -25.92 8.91 -13.95
CA ALA A 303 -24.90 7.88 -14.11
C ALA A 303 -23.78 8.24 -15.10
N GLY A 304 -23.80 9.43 -15.72
CA GLY A 304 -22.86 9.80 -16.79
C GLY A 304 -21.38 9.67 -16.40
N ALA A 305 -21.01 10.19 -15.23
CA ALA A 305 -19.62 10.16 -14.75
C ALA A 305 -19.14 8.73 -14.42
N VAL A 306 -19.99 7.93 -13.76
CA VAL A 306 -19.66 6.54 -13.38
C VAL A 306 -19.66 5.58 -14.57
N ASN A 307 -20.46 5.86 -15.61
CA ASN A 307 -20.45 5.09 -16.85
C ASN A 307 -19.18 5.32 -17.67
N GLN A 308 -18.63 6.55 -17.63
CA GLN A 308 -17.32 6.85 -18.25
C GLN A 308 -16.16 6.23 -17.45
N ASN A 309 -16.26 6.31 -16.13
CA ASN A 309 -15.27 5.74 -15.22
C ASN A 309 -15.92 5.26 -13.93
N SER A 310 -16.03 3.93 -13.78
CA SER A 310 -16.61 3.33 -12.58
C SER A 310 -15.81 3.64 -11.30
N GLU A 311 -14.52 3.97 -11.40
CA GLU A 311 -13.71 4.39 -10.25
C GLU A 311 -14.17 5.72 -9.63
N ARG A 312 -15.09 6.44 -10.29
CA ARG A 312 -15.74 7.64 -9.73
C ARG A 312 -16.94 7.34 -8.84
N VAL A 313 -17.39 6.09 -8.73
CA VAL A 313 -18.63 5.73 -8.01
C VAL A 313 -18.69 6.29 -6.60
N PHE A 314 -17.61 6.18 -5.82
CA PHE A 314 -17.55 6.74 -4.46
C PHE A 314 -17.67 8.27 -4.48
N ILE A 315 -16.94 8.94 -5.39
CA ILE A 315 -16.92 10.41 -5.49
C ILE A 315 -18.31 10.94 -5.81
N GLU A 316 -18.96 10.35 -6.82
CA GLU A 316 -20.29 10.78 -7.26
C GLU A 316 -21.34 10.52 -6.18
N LEU A 317 -21.34 9.35 -5.53
CA LEU A 317 -22.25 9.07 -4.42
C LEU A 317 -22.04 10.04 -3.25
N ALA A 318 -20.79 10.36 -2.91
CA ALA A 318 -20.49 11.34 -1.86
C ALA A 318 -21.01 12.74 -2.20
N GLN A 319 -20.95 13.16 -3.45
CA GLN A 319 -21.44 14.49 -3.87
C GLN A 319 -22.96 14.55 -4.01
N LEU A 320 -23.59 13.47 -4.46
CA LEU A 320 -25.03 13.43 -4.76
C LEU A 320 -25.87 13.16 -3.52
N LEU A 321 -25.37 12.39 -2.55
CA LEU A 321 -26.14 11.96 -1.37
C LEU A 321 -25.91 12.82 -0.13
N PHE A 322 -24.84 13.60 -0.08
CA PHE A 322 -24.47 14.36 1.11
C PHE A 322 -24.48 15.85 0.83
N ASN A 323 -24.72 16.63 1.90
CA ASN A 323 -24.51 18.07 1.81
C ASN A 323 -23.01 18.38 1.56
N PRO A 324 -22.68 19.56 1.00
CA PRO A 324 -21.31 19.90 0.60
C PRO A 324 -20.26 19.83 1.71
N TRP A 325 -20.62 20.03 2.98
CA TRP A 325 -19.68 19.92 4.11
C TRP A 325 -19.29 18.47 4.37
N ILE A 326 -20.26 17.57 4.44
CA ILE A 326 -19.99 16.15 4.65
C ILE A 326 -19.32 15.56 3.42
N ALA A 327 -19.78 15.90 2.22
CA ALA A 327 -19.13 15.50 0.97
C ALA A 327 -17.65 15.90 0.97
N GLY A 328 -17.33 17.14 1.38
CA GLY A 328 -15.95 17.59 1.52
C GLY A 328 -15.09 16.76 2.47
N ILE A 329 -15.65 16.33 3.62
CA ILE A 329 -14.97 15.43 4.57
C ILE A 329 -14.74 14.05 3.95
N LEU A 330 -15.77 13.46 3.31
CA LEU A 330 -15.68 12.15 2.66
C LEU A 330 -14.67 12.14 1.52
N LEU A 331 -14.64 13.19 0.72
CA LEU A 331 -13.70 13.33 -0.40
C LEU A 331 -12.27 13.65 0.08
N SER A 332 -12.13 14.32 1.23
CA SER A 332 -10.84 14.45 1.91
C SER A 332 -10.29 13.08 2.33
N ALA A 333 -11.13 12.06 2.54
CA ALA A 333 -10.68 10.69 2.81
C ALA A 333 -9.97 10.06 1.61
N ILE A 334 -10.36 10.40 0.37
CA ILE A 334 -9.65 9.96 -0.84
C ILE A 334 -8.28 10.61 -0.89
N LEU A 335 -8.22 11.93 -0.66
CA LEU A 335 -6.96 12.65 -0.60
C LEU A 335 -6.06 12.07 0.50
N ALA A 336 -6.64 11.74 1.66
CA ALA A 336 -5.96 11.07 2.76
C ALA A 336 -5.34 9.73 2.38
N ALA A 337 -6.11 8.86 1.73
CA ALA A 337 -5.62 7.57 1.25
C ALA A 337 -4.49 7.71 0.21
N VAL A 338 -4.61 8.68 -0.70
CA VAL A 338 -3.56 8.96 -1.69
C VAL A 338 -2.29 9.49 -1.01
N MET A 339 -2.44 10.44 -0.08
CA MET A 339 -1.31 11.08 0.61
C MET A 339 -0.57 10.14 1.55
N SER A 340 -1.27 9.31 2.33
CA SER A 340 -0.65 8.33 3.23
C SER A 340 0.25 7.35 2.48
N THR A 341 -0.24 6.86 1.33
CA THR A 341 0.49 5.90 0.52
C THR A 341 1.63 6.55 -0.26
N LEU A 342 1.37 7.66 -0.97
CA LEU A 342 2.37 8.30 -1.82
C LEU A 342 3.57 8.79 -0.99
N SER A 343 3.30 9.37 0.18
CA SER A 343 4.37 9.86 1.06
C SER A 343 5.26 8.72 1.56
N CYS A 344 4.70 7.57 1.93
CA CYS A 344 5.46 6.38 2.29
C CYS A 344 6.31 5.85 1.13
N GLN A 345 5.74 5.76 -0.07
CA GLN A 345 6.42 5.24 -1.25
C GLN A 345 7.58 6.13 -1.67
N LEU A 346 7.35 7.45 -1.72
CA LEU A 346 8.38 8.43 -2.02
C LEU A 346 9.50 8.43 -0.97
N LEU A 347 9.16 8.25 0.31
CA LEU A 347 10.16 8.12 1.38
C LEU A 347 11.01 6.86 1.21
N VAL A 348 10.43 5.73 0.82
CA VAL A 348 11.19 4.49 0.56
C VAL A 348 12.04 4.61 -0.72
N CYS A 349 11.56 5.29 -1.76
CA CYS A 349 12.39 5.63 -2.92
C CYS A 349 13.58 6.52 -2.52
N SER A 350 13.34 7.49 -1.65
CA SER A 350 14.37 8.38 -1.10
C SER A 350 15.45 7.59 -0.37
N SER A 351 15.07 6.66 0.52
CA SER A 351 16.03 5.83 1.26
C SER A 351 16.76 4.83 0.36
N ALA A 352 16.06 4.22 -0.61
CA ALA A 352 16.68 3.31 -1.58
C ALA A 352 17.75 4.01 -2.43
N ILE A 353 17.55 5.27 -2.80
CA ILE A 353 18.58 5.99 -3.56
C ILE A 353 19.68 6.52 -2.64
N THR A 354 19.34 7.06 -1.47
CA THR A 354 20.33 7.69 -0.59
C THR A 354 21.19 6.68 0.15
N GLU A 355 20.58 5.74 0.87
CA GLU A 355 21.31 4.75 1.67
C GLU A 355 21.76 3.58 0.81
N ASP A 356 20.91 3.10 -0.11
CA ASP A 356 21.18 1.85 -0.81
C ASP A 356 22.02 1.99 -2.09
N LEU A 357 22.02 3.17 -2.72
CA LEU A 357 22.84 3.46 -3.91
C LEU A 357 23.92 4.53 -3.66
N TYR A 358 23.52 5.72 -3.22
CA TYR A 358 24.40 6.88 -3.14
C TYR A 358 25.49 6.72 -2.08
N LYS A 359 25.12 6.54 -0.81
CA LYS A 359 26.07 6.32 0.29
C LYS A 359 26.77 4.98 0.15
N ALA A 360 26.07 3.95 -0.31
CA ALA A 360 26.66 2.62 -0.44
C ALA A 360 27.81 2.56 -1.48
N PHE A 361 27.75 3.35 -2.56
CA PHE A 361 28.70 3.22 -3.68
C PHE A 361 29.35 4.53 -4.15
N LEU A 362 28.59 5.63 -4.24
CA LEU A 362 29.08 6.90 -4.80
C LEU A 362 29.84 7.73 -3.76
N ARG A 363 29.26 7.94 -2.57
CA ARG A 363 29.83 8.79 -1.53
C ARG A 363 29.69 8.18 -0.14
N LYS A 364 30.58 7.25 0.19
CA LYS A 364 30.58 6.46 1.45
C LYS A 364 30.61 7.28 2.74
N ASN A 365 31.20 8.47 2.67
CA ASN A 365 31.34 9.38 3.81
C ASN A 365 30.38 10.58 3.73
N ALA A 366 29.28 10.46 2.96
CA ALA A 366 28.27 11.50 2.86
C ALA A 366 27.70 11.84 4.25
N GLY A 367 27.67 13.14 4.58
CA GLY A 367 27.10 13.60 5.85
C GLY A 367 25.57 13.55 5.85
N GLN A 368 24.96 13.58 7.04
CA GLN A 368 23.49 13.49 7.17
C GLN A 368 22.74 14.57 6.39
N LYS A 369 23.20 15.83 6.44
CA LYS A 369 22.56 16.95 5.70
C LYS A 369 22.55 16.69 4.20
N GLU A 370 23.63 16.12 3.68
CA GLU A 370 23.77 15.81 2.27
C GLU A 370 22.80 14.70 1.85
N LEU A 371 22.75 13.61 2.62
CA LEU A 371 21.84 12.50 2.35
C LEU A 371 20.37 12.94 2.32
N VAL A 372 19.97 13.83 3.24
CA VAL A 372 18.61 14.40 3.25
C VAL A 372 18.32 15.20 1.98
N TRP A 373 19.23 16.06 1.53
CA TRP A 373 19.03 16.86 0.32
C TRP A 373 19.04 16.03 -0.96
N VAL A 374 19.95 15.05 -1.07
CA VAL A 374 19.96 14.08 -2.18
C VAL A 374 18.65 13.31 -2.23
N GLY A 375 18.16 12.83 -1.08
CA GLY A 375 16.88 12.13 -0.99
C GLY A 375 15.72 12.99 -1.47
N ARG A 376 15.64 14.25 -1.02
CA ARG A 376 14.63 15.23 -1.46
C ARG A 376 14.67 15.50 -2.96
N THR A 377 15.84 15.69 -3.55
CA THR A 377 15.98 15.86 -5.00
C THR A 377 15.48 14.63 -5.75
N MET A 378 15.79 13.44 -5.27
CA MET A 378 15.37 12.20 -5.91
C MET A 378 13.87 11.93 -5.78
N VAL A 379 13.25 12.31 -4.67
CA VAL A 379 11.79 12.32 -4.53
C VAL A 379 11.15 13.16 -5.63
N LEU A 380 11.69 14.36 -5.93
CA LEU A 380 11.18 15.17 -7.05
C LEU A 380 11.31 14.44 -8.39
N VAL A 381 12.45 13.81 -8.65
CA VAL A 381 12.68 13.08 -9.90
C VAL A 381 11.68 11.94 -10.07
N VAL A 382 11.50 11.10 -9.04
CA VAL A 382 10.52 10.00 -9.06
C VAL A 382 9.10 10.53 -9.24
N ALA A 383 8.75 11.62 -8.55
CA ALA A 383 7.45 12.25 -8.68
C ALA A 383 7.20 12.77 -10.11
N LEU A 384 8.18 13.41 -10.74
CA LEU A 384 8.06 13.90 -12.13
C LEU A 384 7.86 12.75 -13.13
N ILE A 385 8.56 11.62 -12.94
CA ILE A 385 8.34 10.43 -13.78
C ILE A 385 6.94 9.85 -13.53
N ALA A 386 6.49 9.79 -12.28
CA ALA A 386 5.15 9.35 -11.94
C ALA A 386 4.05 10.26 -12.54
N ILE A 387 4.25 11.58 -12.56
CA ILE A 387 3.36 12.53 -13.25
C ILE A 387 3.33 12.25 -14.76
N ALA A 388 4.49 12.02 -15.38
CA ALA A 388 4.56 11.69 -16.81
C ALA A 388 3.81 10.39 -17.14
N LEU A 389 3.91 9.37 -16.29
CA LEU A 389 3.13 8.13 -16.43
C LEU A 389 1.62 8.38 -16.20
N ALA A 390 1.27 9.22 -15.24
CA ALA A 390 -0.11 9.58 -14.93
C ALA A 390 -0.76 10.51 -15.97
N ALA A 391 0.00 11.12 -16.87
CA ALA A 391 -0.53 12.02 -17.89
C ALA A 391 -1.49 11.35 -18.88
N ASN A 392 -1.43 10.02 -19.05
CA ASN A 392 -2.40 9.29 -19.85
C ASN A 392 -3.73 9.13 -19.08
N PRO A 393 -4.82 9.80 -19.50
CA PRO A 393 -6.09 9.74 -18.79
C PRO A 393 -6.74 8.35 -18.84
N ASN A 394 -6.37 7.49 -19.79
CA ASN A 394 -6.95 6.14 -19.87
C ASN A 394 -6.44 5.19 -18.77
N ASN A 395 -5.42 5.61 -18.01
CA ASN A 395 -4.93 4.84 -16.88
C ASN A 395 -6.00 4.74 -15.78
N ARG A 396 -6.19 3.52 -15.29
CA ARG A 396 -7.07 3.21 -14.16
C ARG A 396 -6.24 3.04 -12.89
N VAL A 397 -6.74 3.54 -11.76
CA VAL A 397 -6.07 3.46 -10.47
C VAL A 397 -5.82 1.99 -10.11
N LEU A 398 -6.85 1.15 -10.21
CA LEU A 398 -6.74 -0.27 -9.87
C LEU A 398 -5.72 -1.02 -10.73
N GLY A 399 -5.63 -0.69 -12.03
CA GLY A 399 -4.69 -1.33 -12.96
C GLY A 399 -3.23 -1.01 -12.65
N LEU A 400 -2.92 0.27 -12.38
CA LEU A 400 -1.57 0.69 -11.99
C LEU A 400 -1.15 0.11 -10.64
N VAL A 401 -2.06 0.12 -9.66
CA VAL A 401 -1.81 -0.49 -8.34
C VAL A 401 -1.58 -1.99 -8.50
N SER A 402 -2.45 -2.70 -9.20
CA SER A 402 -2.34 -4.14 -9.41
C SER A 402 -0.97 -4.51 -9.99
N TYR A 403 -0.50 -3.79 -11.01
CA TYR A 403 0.78 -4.10 -11.63
C TYR A 403 1.97 -3.87 -10.69
N ALA A 404 2.00 -2.73 -9.97
CA ALA A 404 3.04 -2.47 -8.98
C ALA A 404 2.98 -3.45 -7.80
N TRP A 405 1.78 -3.77 -7.34
CA TRP A 405 1.51 -4.71 -6.26
C TRP A 405 2.02 -6.12 -6.59
N ALA A 406 1.78 -6.58 -7.82
CA ALA A 406 2.30 -7.85 -8.33
C ALA A 406 3.82 -7.87 -8.38
N GLY A 407 4.43 -6.80 -8.90
CA GLY A 407 5.89 -6.66 -8.98
C GLY A 407 6.57 -6.83 -7.63
N PHE A 408 6.08 -6.11 -6.62
CA PHE A 408 6.59 -6.24 -5.25
C PHE A 408 6.30 -7.60 -4.63
N GLY A 409 5.05 -8.07 -4.77
CA GLY A 409 4.64 -9.37 -4.23
C GLY A 409 5.49 -10.52 -4.76
N ALA A 410 5.80 -10.53 -6.06
CA ALA A 410 6.62 -11.55 -6.67
C ALA A 410 8.11 -11.40 -6.38
N ALA A 411 8.65 -10.17 -6.40
CA ALA A 411 10.08 -9.93 -6.23
C ALA A 411 10.52 -10.03 -4.76
N PHE A 412 9.75 -9.46 -3.83
CA PHE A 412 10.11 -9.44 -2.42
C PHE A 412 9.32 -10.43 -1.58
N GLY A 413 8.08 -10.79 -1.95
CA GLY A 413 7.23 -11.65 -1.12
C GLY A 413 7.90 -12.98 -0.74
N PRO A 414 8.33 -13.81 -1.72
CA PRO A 414 9.08 -15.03 -1.44
C PRO A 414 10.38 -14.76 -0.67
N VAL A 415 11.11 -13.70 -1.04
CA VAL A 415 12.42 -13.41 -0.44
C VAL A 415 12.29 -13.09 1.05
N VAL A 416 11.36 -12.22 1.42
CA VAL A 416 11.06 -11.84 2.81
C VAL A 416 10.54 -13.04 3.59
N LEU A 417 9.58 -13.78 3.01
CA LEU A 417 8.96 -14.93 3.66
C LEU A 417 10.01 -16.00 4.00
N PHE A 418 10.86 -16.38 3.04
CA PHE A 418 11.90 -17.38 3.27
C PHE A 418 13.05 -16.82 4.13
N SER A 419 13.40 -15.53 4.05
CA SER A 419 14.54 -14.98 4.80
C SER A 419 14.33 -15.02 6.31
N VAL A 420 13.08 -14.94 6.76
CA VAL A 420 12.68 -14.96 8.17
C VAL A 420 12.24 -16.34 8.68
N MET A 421 11.99 -17.31 7.79
CA MET A 421 11.52 -18.64 8.19
C MET A 421 12.48 -19.79 7.83
N TRP A 422 13.40 -19.56 6.89
CA TRP A 422 14.29 -20.62 6.39
C TRP A 422 15.76 -20.27 6.60
N SER A 423 16.38 -20.92 7.58
CA SER A 423 17.79 -20.71 7.94
C SER A 423 18.75 -21.06 6.80
N ARG A 424 18.40 -22.04 5.94
CA ARG A 424 19.22 -22.54 4.82
C ARG A 424 19.28 -21.60 3.61
N MET A 425 18.41 -20.60 3.53
CA MET A 425 18.37 -19.65 2.42
C MET A 425 19.72 -18.94 2.23
N THR A 426 20.20 -18.89 1.00
CA THR A 426 21.51 -18.29 0.65
C THR A 426 21.36 -16.95 -0.07
N ARG A 427 22.46 -16.20 -0.17
CA ARG A 427 22.53 -14.96 -0.97
C ARG A 427 22.07 -15.19 -2.41
N ASN A 428 22.57 -16.24 -3.05
CA ASN A 428 22.25 -16.52 -4.46
C ASN A 428 20.81 -17.00 -4.63
N GLY A 429 20.27 -17.73 -3.65
CA GLY A 429 18.84 -18.04 -3.59
C GLY A 429 17.97 -16.78 -3.50
N ALA A 430 18.32 -15.85 -2.60
CA ALA A 430 17.62 -14.56 -2.48
C ALA A 430 17.64 -13.76 -3.79
N LEU A 431 18.81 -13.67 -4.44
CA LEU A 431 18.97 -12.94 -5.68
C LEU A 431 18.18 -13.57 -6.83
N ALA A 432 18.27 -14.91 -6.97
CA ALA A 432 17.52 -15.64 -7.99
C ALA A 432 16.02 -15.46 -7.80
N GLY A 433 15.51 -15.63 -6.57
CA GLY A 433 14.10 -15.42 -6.26
C GLY A 433 13.60 -14.03 -6.64
N MET A 434 14.35 -12.99 -6.26
CA MET A 434 13.99 -11.61 -6.52
C MET A 434 13.93 -11.30 -8.01
N VAL A 435 14.96 -11.70 -8.75
CA VAL A 435 15.06 -11.45 -10.20
C VAL A 435 14.02 -12.28 -10.96
N ILE A 436 13.87 -13.57 -10.65
CA ILE A 436 12.89 -14.45 -11.30
C ILE A 436 11.48 -13.94 -11.05
N GLY A 437 11.14 -13.58 -9.81
CA GLY A 437 9.82 -13.04 -9.47
C GLY A 437 9.51 -11.75 -10.21
N ALA A 438 10.43 -10.78 -10.20
CA ALA A 438 10.27 -9.50 -10.91
C ALA A 438 10.13 -9.69 -12.42
N LEU A 439 11.02 -10.47 -13.04
CA LEU A 439 10.98 -10.72 -14.48
C LEU A 439 9.73 -11.49 -14.89
N THR A 440 9.26 -12.42 -14.06
CA THR A 440 8.01 -13.15 -14.34
C THR A 440 6.85 -12.18 -14.44
N VAL A 441 6.71 -11.23 -13.51
CA VAL A 441 5.64 -10.22 -13.57
C VAL A 441 5.72 -9.39 -14.85
N ILE A 442 6.91 -8.90 -15.21
CA ILE A 442 7.12 -8.07 -16.39
C ILE A 442 6.78 -8.83 -17.68
N VAL A 443 7.23 -10.08 -17.80
CA VAL A 443 7.03 -10.91 -18.99
C VAL A 443 5.59 -11.42 -19.07
N TRP A 444 5.06 -11.96 -17.97
CA TRP A 444 3.73 -12.55 -17.92
C TRP A 444 2.63 -11.52 -18.25
N LYS A 445 2.82 -10.27 -17.82
CA LYS A 445 1.88 -9.18 -18.13
C LYS A 445 1.72 -8.92 -19.63
N GLN A 446 2.76 -9.12 -20.44
CA GLN A 446 2.72 -8.86 -21.88
C GLN A 446 1.90 -9.92 -22.63
N PHE A 447 1.90 -11.15 -22.14
CA PHE A 447 1.25 -12.26 -22.82
C PHE A 447 -0.07 -12.70 -22.18
N GLY A 448 -0.34 -12.31 -20.92
CA GLY A 448 -1.58 -12.60 -20.23
C GLY A 448 -1.88 -14.09 -20.11
N TRP A 449 -0.84 -14.93 -19.99
CA TRP A 449 -0.98 -16.38 -20.06
C TRP A 449 -1.99 -16.90 -19.03
N LEU A 450 -2.89 -17.75 -19.52
CA LEU A 450 -3.94 -18.42 -18.74
C LEU A 450 -4.96 -17.49 -18.07
N GLY A 451 -4.92 -16.18 -18.34
CA GLY A 451 -5.73 -15.21 -17.60
C GLY A 451 -5.39 -15.14 -16.10
N LEU A 452 -4.22 -15.66 -15.72
CA LEU A 452 -3.77 -15.73 -14.33
C LEU A 452 -3.08 -14.41 -13.96
N TYR A 453 -3.47 -13.84 -12.82
CA TYR A 453 -2.82 -12.63 -12.30
C TYR A 453 -1.32 -12.86 -12.09
N GLU A 454 -0.49 -11.99 -12.67
CA GLU A 454 0.95 -12.19 -12.82
C GLU A 454 1.73 -12.33 -11.49
N ILE A 455 1.15 -11.90 -10.36
CA ILE A 455 1.73 -12.11 -9.03
C ILE A 455 1.86 -13.59 -8.67
N ILE A 456 0.90 -14.43 -9.07
CA ILE A 456 0.84 -15.84 -8.67
C ILE A 456 2.00 -16.64 -9.28
N PRO A 457 2.19 -16.66 -10.61
CA PRO A 457 3.34 -17.34 -11.20
C PRO A 457 4.65 -16.68 -10.77
N GLY A 458 4.69 -15.35 -10.61
CA GLY A 458 5.86 -14.65 -10.11
C GLY A 458 6.27 -15.09 -8.71
N PHE A 459 5.32 -15.22 -7.78
CA PHE A 459 5.56 -15.69 -6.42
C PHE A 459 6.02 -17.16 -6.41
N ILE A 460 5.39 -18.01 -7.23
CA ILE A 460 5.75 -19.44 -7.34
C ILE A 460 7.15 -19.59 -7.93
N PHE A 461 7.45 -18.99 -9.08
CA PHE A 461 8.75 -19.10 -9.74
C PHE A 461 9.85 -18.45 -8.91
N GLY A 462 9.57 -17.32 -8.25
CA GLY A 462 10.47 -16.72 -7.27
C GLY A 462 10.78 -17.67 -6.12
N SER A 463 9.77 -18.31 -5.53
CA SER A 463 9.94 -19.31 -4.46
C SER A 463 10.76 -20.52 -4.91
N LEU A 464 10.48 -21.05 -6.10
CA LEU A 464 11.25 -22.15 -6.69
C LEU A 464 12.71 -21.75 -6.94
N GLY A 465 12.94 -20.55 -7.47
CA GLY A 465 14.27 -19.98 -7.62
C GLY A 465 15.03 -19.91 -6.29
N ILE A 466 14.38 -19.45 -5.22
CA ILE A 466 14.98 -19.41 -3.88
C ILE A 466 15.41 -20.81 -3.44
N VAL A 467 14.52 -21.79 -3.52
CA VAL A 467 14.80 -23.15 -3.04
C VAL A 467 15.91 -23.80 -3.86
N LEU A 468 15.79 -23.79 -5.18
CA LEU A 468 16.74 -24.44 -6.09
C LEU A 468 18.15 -23.84 -5.92
N PHE A 469 18.28 -22.53 -6.04
CA PHE A 469 19.60 -21.88 -5.95
C PHE A 469 20.16 -21.89 -4.52
N SER A 470 19.32 -21.93 -3.48
CA SER A 470 19.83 -22.09 -2.11
C SER A 470 20.41 -23.49 -1.88
N LEU A 471 19.75 -24.54 -2.39
CA LEU A 471 20.21 -25.93 -2.23
C LEU A 471 21.44 -26.24 -3.08
N LEU A 472 21.56 -25.64 -4.26
CA LEU A 472 22.74 -25.76 -5.13
C LEU A 472 23.96 -24.98 -4.62
N ASP A 473 23.73 -23.91 -3.86
CA ASP A 473 24.79 -23.09 -3.29
C ASP A 473 25.36 -23.69 -1.98
N LYS A 474 26.54 -23.22 -1.59
CA LYS A 474 27.16 -23.59 -0.32
C LYS A 474 26.24 -23.27 0.85
N ALA A 475 26.31 -24.08 1.90
CA ALA A 475 25.54 -23.84 3.11
C ALA A 475 25.87 -22.45 3.71
N PRO A 476 24.88 -21.77 4.33
CA PRO A 476 25.09 -20.52 5.05
C PRO A 476 26.22 -20.62 6.06
N SER A 477 26.98 -19.53 6.21
CA SER A 477 28.06 -19.45 7.20
C SER A 477 27.55 -19.67 8.62
N ALA A 478 28.43 -20.10 9.52
CA ALA A 478 28.09 -20.28 10.94
C ALA A 478 27.57 -18.98 11.57
N SER A 479 28.09 -17.82 11.16
CA SER A 479 27.62 -16.50 11.62
C SER A 479 26.21 -16.17 11.11
N MET A 480 25.86 -16.52 9.88
CA MET A 480 24.47 -16.39 9.38
C MET A 480 23.51 -17.28 10.17
N GLN A 481 23.89 -18.53 10.42
CA GLN A 481 23.05 -19.47 11.17
C GLN A 481 22.86 -19.02 12.63
N LYS A 482 23.94 -18.55 13.27
CA LYS A 482 23.89 -18.01 14.63
C LYS A 482 22.94 -16.82 14.74
N ARG A 483 23.07 -15.82 13.85
CA ARG A 483 22.18 -14.64 13.84
C ARG A 483 20.72 -15.01 13.54
N PHE A 484 20.49 -16.02 12.70
CA PHE A 484 19.14 -16.53 12.46
C PHE A 484 18.56 -17.16 13.72
N ALA A 485 19.31 -18.02 14.40
CA ALA A 485 18.87 -18.66 15.64
C ALA A 485 18.66 -17.65 16.78
N GLU A 486 19.51 -16.64 16.88
CA GLU A 486 19.37 -15.53 17.84
C GLU A 486 18.06 -14.76 17.61
N ALA A 487 17.76 -14.42 16.35
CA ALA A 487 16.51 -13.74 16.01
C ALA A 487 15.28 -14.61 16.27
N ASP A 488 15.35 -15.92 16.00
CA ASP A 488 14.27 -16.86 16.29
C ASP A 488 14.03 -17.01 17.80
N ALA A 489 15.11 -17.13 18.58
CA ALA A 489 15.04 -17.19 20.04
C ALA A 489 14.45 -15.90 20.64
N HIS A 490 14.83 -14.74 20.13
CA HIS A 490 14.27 -13.45 20.56
C HIS A 490 12.80 -13.34 20.14
N TYR A 491 12.40 -13.71 18.92
CA TYR A 491 10.98 -13.71 18.55
C TYR A 491 10.11 -14.58 19.48
N HIS A 492 10.66 -15.67 20.01
CA HIS A 492 10.02 -16.58 20.96
C HIS A 492 10.23 -16.22 22.44
N SER A 493 10.91 -15.12 22.77
CA SER A 493 11.09 -14.70 24.15
C SER A 493 9.77 -14.31 24.81
N ALA A 494 9.73 -14.33 26.14
CA ALA A 494 8.60 -13.79 26.89
C ALA A 494 8.60 -12.25 26.85
N PRO A 495 7.42 -11.61 26.93
CA PRO A 495 7.35 -10.15 27.07
C PRO A 495 8.09 -9.68 28.34
N PRO A 496 8.73 -8.49 28.31
CA PRO A 496 9.39 -7.94 29.49
C PRO A 496 8.42 -7.85 30.68
N ALA A 497 8.86 -8.28 31.87
CA ALA A 497 8.06 -8.20 33.08
C ALA A 497 7.61 -6.75 33.33
N GLY A 498 6.28 -6.52 33.37
CA GLY A 498 5.68 -5.18 33.49
C GLY A 498 4.98 -4.66 32.23
N THR A 499 5.03 -5.38 31.10
CA THR A 499 4.24 -5.07 29.89
C THR A 499 2.86 -5.74 29.86
N VAL A 500 2.49 -6.49 30.91
CA VAL A 500 1.11 -6.93 31.15
C VAL A 500 0.45 -5.90 32.06
N ALA A 501 -0.04 -4.80 31.49
CA ALA A 501 -0.98 -3.91 32.16
C ALA A 501 -1.80 -3.11 31.15
N GLU A 502 -3.13 -3.19 31.36
CA GLU A 502 -4.24 -2.36 30.85
C GLU A 502 -4.79 -2.61 29.44
#